data_AF-C2EUJ7-F1
#
_entry.id   AF-C2EUJ7-F1
#
_cell.length_a   1.000
_cell.length_b   1.000
_cell.length_c   1.000
_cell.angle_alpha   90.00
_cell.angle_beta   90.00
_cell.angle_gamma   90.00
#
_symmetry.space_group_name_H-M   'P 1'
#
loop_
_entity.id
_entity.type
_entity.pdbx_description
1 polymer ?
#
loop_
_entity_poly.entity_id
_entity_poly.type
_entity_poly.pdbx_seq_one_letter_code
_entity_poly.pdbx_strand_id
1 'polypeptide(L)'
;MSWNWLGWLMWILGIGFLGFVIHYIRVKQLMLIAKTKKRFDGKLFTQYVVMSLVAILWLGSLVYLRFIQPINYNDRQQVQLSTKYQPLQLHDQGNDYYYVLAKHSTSGKRPIVSYTYWADNSKYMVSSRFSSISDGAQLIPVEATSLPWNKEKLQKIDNESGHAFAAVMTGHYRNTPLNGLSLRANHIASSYTLLRVPQENMVAEH
;
A
#
# COMPACT_ATOMS: atom_id res chain seq x y z
N MET A 1 17.51 6.77 11.54
CA MET A 1 17.88 6.69 10.10
C MET A 1 17.08 5.58 9.44
N SER A 2 16.37 5.89 8.35
CA SER A 2 15.57 4.90 7.61
C SER A 2 16.47 4.10 6.66
N TRP A 3 16.23 2.80 6.50
CA TRP A 3 16.90 1.92 5.54
C TRP A 3 16.59 2.27 4.08
N ASN A 4 15.75 3.28 3.82
CA ASN A 4 15.48 3.79 2.47
C ASN A 4 16.76 4.19 1.71
N TRP A 5 17.84 4.61 2.39
CA TRP A 5 19.11 4.91 1.72
C TRP A 5 19.69 3.70 0.97
N LEU A 6 19.45 2.48 1.46
CA LEU A 6 19.91 1.25 0.82
C LEU A 6 19.19 0.99 -0.49
N GLY A 7 17.88 1.25 -0.54
CA GLY A 7 17.11 1.21 -1.78
C GLY A 7 17.61 2.24 -2.79
N TRP A 8 17.84 3.49 -2.36
CA TRP A 8 18.39 4.54 -3.23
C TRP A 8 19.75 4.12 -3.79
N LEU A 9 20.63 3.57 -2.96
CA LEU A 9 21.94 3.10 -3.39
C LEU A 9 21.84 1.96 -4.42
N MET A 10 20.95 0.98 -4.23
CA MET A 10 20.76 -0.10 -5.21
C MET A 10 20.17 0.39 -6.54
N TRP A 11 19.28 1.37 -6.52
CA TRP A 11 18.74 1.98 -7.75
C TRP A 11 19.80 2.77 -8.51
N ILE A 12 20.59 3.59 -7.80
CA ILE A 12 21.69 4.36 -8.39
C ILE A 12 22.74 3.42 -9.00
N LEU A 13 23.13 2.37 -8.29
CA LEU A 13 24.05 1.34 -8.80
C LEU A 13 23.47 0.63 -10.03
N GLY A 14 22.20 0.24 -9.99
CA GLY A 14 21.54 -0.45 -11.11
C GLY A 14 21.48 0.42 -12.38
N ILE A 15 21.10 1.70 -12.24
CA ILE A 15 21.06 2.65 -13.36
C ILE A 15 22.46 2.95 -13.89
N GLY A 16 23.43 3.17 -12.98
CA GLY A 16 24.83 3.40 -13.36
C GLY A 16 25.43 2.20 -14.10
N PHE A 17 25.16 0.99 -13.64
CA PHE A 17 25.59 -0.25 -14.30
C PHE A 17 24.97 -0.39 -15.69
N LEU A 18 23.67 -0.10 -15.86
CA LEU A 18 23.01 -0.15 -17.16
C LEU A 18 23.64 0.86 -18.14
N GLY A 19 23.90 2.09 -17.68
CA GLY A 19 24.62 3.10 -18.45
C GLY A 19 26.02 2.65 -18.85
N PHE A 20 26.76 2.02 -17.93
CA PHE A 20 28.07 1.42 -18.19
C PHE A 20 27.99 0.32 -19.26
N VAL A 21 27.01 -0.57 -19.18
CA VAL A 21 26.81 -1.64 -20.18
C VAL A 21 26.58 -1.03 -21.57
N ILE A 22 25.70 -0.02 -21.69
CA ILE A 22 25.46 0.66 -22.97
C ILE A 22 26.73 1.34 -23.49
N HIS A 23 27.45 2.07 -22.63
CA HIS A 23 28.69 2.74 -23.00
C HIS A 23 29.77 1.75 -23.45
N TYR A 24 29.94 0.66 -22.70
CA TYR A 24 30.89 -0.40 -23.00
C TYR A 24 30.61 -1.05 -24.36
N ILE A 25 29.34 -1.37 -24.66
CA ILE A 25 28.92 -1.90 -25.96
C ILE A 25 29.27 -0.91 -27.08
N ARG A 26 28.94 0.38 -26.91
CA ARG A 26 29.18 1.42 -27.93
C ARG A 26 30.67 1.60 -28.22
N VAL A 27 31.51 1.73 -27.20
CA VAL A 27 32.96 1.92 -27.36
C VAL A 27 33.61 0.70 -28.02
N LYS A 28 33.24 -0.51 -27.60
CA LYS A 28 33.81 -1.75 -28.16
C LYS A 28 33.35 -2.01 -29.59
N GLN A 29 32.10 -1.71 -29.94
CA GLN A 29 31.62 -1.82 -31.33
C GLN A 29 32.37 -0.86 -32.27
N LEU A 30 32.57 0.40 -31.86
CA LEU A 30 33.33 1.38 -32.65
C LEU A 30 34.79 0.93 -32.85
N MET A 31 35.42 0.40 -31.80
CA MET A 31 36.79 -0.10 -31.88
C MET A 31 36.92 -1.37 -32.76
N LEU A 32 35.91 -2.24 -32.76
CA LEU A 32 35.92 -3.46 -33.57
C LEU A 32 35.91 -3.14 -35.08
N ILE A 33 35.08 -2.18 -35.48
CA ILE A 33 34.98 -1.68 -36.87
C ILE A 33 36.30 -1.01 -37.28
N ALA A 34 36.88 -0.18 -36.40
CA ALA A 34 38.08 0.59 -36.69
C ALA A 34 39.35 -0.28 -36.80
N LYS A 35 39.55 -1.28 -35.92
CA LYS A 35 40.78 -2.08 -35.88
C LYS A 35 40.75 -3.36 -36.72
N THR A 36 39.59 -3.99 -36.88
CA THR A 36 39.54 -5.39 -37.36
C THR A 36 38.82 -5.54 -38.70
N LYS A 37 38.11 -4.50 -39.18
CA LYS A 37 37.19 -4.53 -40.35
C LYS A 37 36.14 -5.65 -40.36
N LYS A 38 36.10 -6.51 -39.34
CA LYS A 38 35.08 -7.53 -39.12
C LYS A 38 33.92 -6.91 -38.37
N ARG A 39 32.69 -7.19 -38.84
CA ARG A 39 31.45 -6.65 -38.27
C ARG A 39 30.96 -7.41 -37.03
N PHE A 40 31.49 -8.61 -36.77
CA PHE A 40 30.96 -9.52 -35.76
C PHE A 40 32.05 -10.38 -35.13
N ASP A 41 32.06 -10.42 -33.79
CA ASP A 41 32.84 -11.34 -32.96
C ASP A 41 31.89 -11.99 -31.96
N GLY A 42 31.72 -13.31 -32.06
CA GLY A 42 30.76 -14.06 -31.23
C GLY A 42 31.10 -14.03 -29.74
N LYS A 43 32.38 -13.90 -29.36
CA LYS A 43 32.79 -13.82 -27.95
C LYS A 43 32.35 -12.51 -27.33
N LEU A 44 32.51 -11.40 -28.07
CA LEU A 44 32.06 -10.07 -27.66
C LEU A 44 30.52 -9.97 -27.65
N PHE A 45 29.85 -10.57 -28.63
CA PHE A 45 28.38 -10.62 -28.66
C PHE A 45 27.81 -11.35 -27.43
N THR A 46 28.36 -12.53 -27.09
CA THR A 46 27.93 -13.29 -25.91
C THR A 46 28.15 -12.49 -24.62
N GLN A 47 29.27 -11.77 -24.52
CA GLN A 47 29.56 -10.90 -23.38
C GLN A 47 28.55 -9.75 -23.23
N TYR A 48 28.10 -9.14 -24.33
CA TYR A 48 27.06 -8.10 -24.29
C TYR A 48 25.71 -8.65 -23.83
N VAL A 49 25.33 -9.84 -24.34
CA VAL A 49 24.08 -10.51 -23.97
C VAL A 49 24.07 -10.82 -22.48
N VAL A 50 25.16 -11.40 -21.94
CA VAL A 50 25.27 -11.72 -20.52
C VAL A 50 25.19 -10.47 -19.65
N MET A 51 25.94 -9.40 -19.97
CA MET A 51 25.88 -8.15 -19.20
C MET A 51 24.48 -7.52 -19.22
N SER A 52 23.82 -7.54 -20.37
CA SER A 52 22.46 -7.00 -20.52
C SER A 52 21.45 -7.82 -19.72
N LEU A 53 21.55 -9.15 -19.75
CA LEU A 53 20.70 -10.03 -18.95
C LEU A 53 20.89 -9.79 -17.46
N VAL A 54 22.13 -9.65 -16.98
CA VAL A 54 22.42 -9.35 -15.57
C VAL A 54 21.82 -8.01 -15.15
N ALA A 55 21.94 -6.96 -15.98
CA ALA A 55 21.34 -5.66 -15.69
C ALA A 55 19.81 -5.72 -15.63
N ILE A 56 19.18 -6.45 -16.57
CA ILE A 56 17.72 -6.62 -16.62
C ILE A 56 17.24 -7.44 -15.41
N LEU A 57 17.93 -8.52 -15.05
CA LEU A 57 17.58 -9.34 -13.88
C LEU A 57 17.73 -8.54 -12.58
N TRP A 58 18.77 -7.72 -12.45
CA TRP A 58 18.95 -6.85 -11.29
C TRP A 58 17.78 -5.86 -11.17
N LEU A 59 17.53 -5.06 -12.21
CA LEU A 59 16.48 -4.04 -12.18
C LEU A 59 15.09 -4.68 -12.07
N GLY A 60 14.87 -5.80 -12.75
CA GLY A 60 13.64 -6.59 -12.67
C GLY A 60 13.40 -7.09 -11.24
N SER A 61 14.44 -7.55 -10.54
CA SER A 61 14.35 -7.95 -9.13
C SER A 61 13.97 -6.78 -8.22
N LEU A 62 14.56 -5.59 -8.43
CA LEU A 62 14.20 -4.38 -7.67
C LEU A 62 12.75 -3.95 -7.91
N VAL A 63 12.27 -4.03 -9.16
CA VAL A 63 10.88 -3.75 -9.51
C VAL A 63 9.93 -4.77 -8.89
N TYR A 64 10.28 -6.06 -8.95
CA TYR A 64 9.47 -7.14 -8.37
C TYR A 64 9.30 -6.97 -6.86
N LEU A 65 10.40 -6.71 -6.15
CA LEU A 65 10.37 -6.43 -4.71
C LEU A 65 9.60 -5.16 -4.38
N ARG A 66 9.65 -4.13 -5.24
CA ARG A 66 8.94 -2.88 -5.04
C ARG A 66 7.44 -2.96 -5.29
N PHE A 67 6.94 -3.79 -6.20
CA PHE A 67 5.53 -3.72 -6.61
C PHE A 67 4.72 -4.98 -6.32
N ILE A 68 5.34 -6.15 -6.23
CA ILE A 68 4.62 -7.44 -6.32
C ILE A 68 4.54 -8.17 -4.97
N GLN A 69 5.33 -7.78 -3.96
CA GLN A 69 5.22 -8.41 -2.63
C GLN A 69 3.92 -8.01 -1.91
N PRO A 70 3.02 -8.96 -1.59
CA PRO A 70 1.79 -8.69 -0.85
C PRO A 70 2.09 -8.36 0.61
N ILE A 71 1.30 -7.45 1.18
CA ILE A 71 1.42 -7.05 2.58
C ILE A 71 0.75 -8.11 3.44
N ASN A 72 1.53 -8.77 4.30
CA ASN A 72 0.99 -9.64 5.33
C ASN A 72 0.80 -8.86 6.64
N TYR A 73 -0.44 -8.54 6.99
CA TYR A 73 -0.78 -7.81 8.23
C TYR A 73 -0.48 -8.61 9.50
N ASN A 74 -0.34 -9.93 9.41
CA ASN A 74 0.00 -10.79 10.54
C ASN A 74 1.50 -10.88 10.79
N ASP A 75 2.33 -10.45 9.84
CA ASP A 75 3.78 -10.42 10.02
C ASP A 75 4.22 -9.13 10.76
N ARG A 76 4.18 -9.23 12.09
CA ARG A 76 4.63 -8.17 13.02
C ARG A 76 6.12 -7.84 12.88
N GLN A 77 6.93 -8.65 12.18
CA GLN A 77 8.34 -8.33 11.93
C GLN A 77 8.48 -7.30 10.81
N GLN A 78 7.57 -7.30 9.83
CA GLN A 78 7.62 -6.41 8.66
C GLN A 78 6.70 -5.20 8.78
N VAL A 79 5.62 -5.29 9.57
CA VAL A 79 4.61 -4.23 9.69
C VAL A 79 4.37 -3.88 11.16
N GLN A 80 4.37 -2.59 11.47
CA GLN A 80 3.91 -2.04 12.74
C GLN A 80 2.47 -1.57 12.59
N LEU A 81 1.56 -2.18 13.33
CA LEU A 81 0.15 -1.80 13.33
C LEU A 81 -0.11 -0.75 14.41
N SER A 82 -0.85 0.29 14.04
CA SER A 82 -1.38 1.29 14.96
C SER A 82 -2.88 1.39 14.73
N THR A 83 -3.65 1.50 15.80
CA THR A 83 -5.12 1.66 15.71
C THR A 83 -5.51 2.96 16.37
N LYS A 84 -6.18 3.83 15.62
CA LYS A 84 -6.77 5.07 16.12
C LYS A 84 -8.27 4.87 16.26
N TYR A 85 -8.82 5.38 17.35
CA TYR A 85 -10.24 5.31 17.66
C TYR A 85 -10.78 6.72 17.70
N GLN A 86 -11.84 6.99 16.96
CA GLN A 86 -12.45 8.31 16.88
C GLN A 86 -13.96 8.17 17.01
N PRO A 87 -14.63 8.91 17.91
CA PRO A 87 -16.08 8.90 17.99
C PRO A 87 -16.66 9.49 16.69
N LEU A 88 -17.74 8.89 16.19
CA LEU A 88 -18.44 9.39 15.01
C LEU A 88 -19.31 10.58 15.41
N GLN A 89 -19.33 11.58 14.54
CA GLN A 89 -20.20 12.74 14.70
C GLN A 89 -21.47 12.53 13.87
N LEU A 90 -22.61 12.78 14.49
CA LEU A 90 -23.90 12.73 13.80
C LEU A 90 -23.97 13.92 12.84
N HIS A 91 -24.32 13.67 11.59
CA HIS A 91 -24.53 14.71 10.61
C HIS A 91 -25.97 14.68 10.10
N ASP A 92 -26.49 15.86 9.80
CA ASP A 92 -27.81 16.08 9.24
C ASP A 92 -27.70 16.22 7.71
N GLN A 93 -28.63 15.60 6.98
CA GLN A 93 -28.81 15.89 5.57
C GLN A 93 -30.31 16.03 5.30
N GLY A 94 -30.83 17.23 5.57
CA GLY A 94 -32.26 17.51 5.50
C GLY A 94 -32.98 17.02 6.75
N ASN A 95 -33.93 16.08 6.58
CA ASN A 95 -34.82 15.61 7.66
C ASN A 95 -34.36 14.31 8.33
N ASP A 96 -33.23 13.74 7.88
CA ASP A 96 -32.66 12.49 8.38
C ASP A 96 -31.25 12.72 8.96
N TYR A 97 -30.93 11.98 10.02
CA TYR A 97 -29.64 12.01 10.71
C TYR A 97 -28.88 10.72 10.43
N TYR A 98 -27.59 10.82 10.15
CA TYR A 98 -26.74 9.67 9.84
C TYR A 98 -25.33 9.84 10.40
N TYR A 99 -24.67 8.72 10.64
CA TYR A 99 -23.25 8.69 11.02
C TYR A 99 -22.35 8.38 9.83
N VAL A 100 -22.86 7.57 8.88
CA VAL A 100 -22.11 7.12 7.71
C VAL A 100 -22.98 7.27 6.47
N LEU A 101 -22.42 7.84 5.41
CA LEU A 101 -23.05 7.97 4.11
C LEU A 101 -22.38 7.01 3.12
N ALA A 102 -23.11 6.00 2.69
CA ALA A 102 -22.72 5.09 1.62
C ALA A 102 -23.08 5.71 0.26
N LYS A 103 -22.08 5.88 -0.61
CA LYS A 103 -22.26 6.34 -1.99
C LYS A 103 -21.89 5.24 -2.96
N HIS A 104 -22.81 4.90 -3.84
CA HIS A 104 -22.53 3.99 -4.95
C HIS A 104 -21.89 4.78 -6.10
N SER A 105 -20.69 4.39 -6.51
CA SER A 105 -20.11 4.96 -7.73
C SER A 105 -20.92 4.50 -8.94
N THR A 106 -21.69 5.42 -9.54
CA THR A 106 -22.49 5.21 -10.75
C THR A 106 -21.67 5.27 -12.05
N SER A 107 -20.37 5.55 -11.97
CA SER A 107 -19.49 5.70 -13.13
C SER A 107 -18.45 4.57 -13.19
N GLY A 108 -18.72 3.56 -14.01
CA GLY A 108 -17.76 2.51 -14.39
C GLY A 108 -18.29 1.08 -14.30
N LYS A 109 -17.63 0.14 -15.00
CA LYS A 109 -18.01 -1.30 -15.09
C LYS A 109 -17.92 -2.09 -13.76
N ARG A 110 -17.61 -1.44 -12.63
CA ARG A 110 -17.51 -2.06 -11.30
C ARG A 110 -18.01 -1.07 -10.25
N PRO A 111 -19.24 -1.20 -9.74
CA PRO A 111 -19.73 -0.31 -8.69
C PRO A 111 -18.87 -0.54 -7.43
N ILE A 112 -18.24 0.53 -6.94
CA ILE A 112 -17.53 0.54 -5.66
C ILE A 112 -18.34 1.44 -4.73
N VAL A 113 -18.68 0.93 -3.56
CA VAL A 113 -19.31 1.71 -2.49
C VAL A 113 -18.23 2.46 -1.73
N SER A 114 -18.39 3.76 -1.55
CA SER A 114 -17.58 4.57 -0.66
C SER A 114 -18.39 5.00 0.56
N TYR A 115 -17.82 4.86 1.74
CA TYR A 115 -18.40 5.32 2.99
C TYR A 115 -17.78 6.65 3.37
N THR A 116 -18.62 7.63 3.64
CA THR A 116 -18.23 8.96 4.11
C THR A 116 -18.69 9.13 5.55
N TYR A 117 -17.78 9.54 6.43
CA TYR A 117 -18.10 9.74 7.84
C TYR A 117 -17.40 10.99 8.38
N TRP A 118 -17.91 11.50 9.50
CA TRP A 118 -17.37 12.67 10.17
C TRP A 118 -16.82 12.26 11.53
N ALA A 119 -15.59 12.67 11.79
CA ALA A 119 -14.92 12.46 13.06
C ALA A 119 -13.99 13.65 13.30
N ASP A 120 -13.91 14.11 14.55
CA ASP A 120 -13.01 15.22 14.91
C ASP A 120 -13.18 16.47 14.01
N ASN A 121 -14.44 16.83 13.74
CA ASN A 121 -14.84 17.97 12.90
C ASN A 121 -14.32 17.91 11.44
N SER A 122 -13.90 16.73 10.99
CA SER A 122 -13.32 16.50 9.67
C SER A 122 -14.07 15.40 8.92
N LYS A 123 -14.19 15.58 7.61
CA LYS A 123 -14.85 14.63 6.71
C LYS A 123 -13.85 13.61 6.17
N TYR A 124 -14.16 12.33 6.33
CA TYR A 124 -13.36 11.22 5.81
C TYR A 124 -14.16 10.42 4.80
N MET A 125 -13.47 9.88 3.78
CA MET A 125 -14.06 9.02 2.76
C MET A 125 -13.19 7.78 2.61
N VAL A 126 -13.81 6.60 2.75
CA VAL A 126 -13.14 5.30 2.66
C VAL A 126 -13.89 4.40 1.67
N SER A 127 -13.17 3.51 1.01
CA SER A 127 -13.78 2.52 0.10
C SER A 127 -14.17 1.28 0.89
N SER A 128 -15.31 0.67 0.54
CA SER A 128 -15.75 -0.65 1.04
C SER A 128 -14.70 -1.76 0.90
N ARG A 129 -13.69 -1.63 0.03
CA ARG A 129 -12.57 -2.58 -0.06
C ARG A 129 -11.64 -2.57 1.16
N PHE A 130 -11.58 -1.45 1.87
CA PHE A 130 -10.69 -1.22 3.01
C PHE A 130 -11.49 -0.74 4.23
N SER A 131 -12.79 -1.00 4.24
CA SER A 131 -13.63 -0.65 5.37
C SER A 131 -14.82 -1.58 5.48
N SER A 132 -15.32 -1.74 6.69
CA SER A 132 -16.54 -2.48 6.99
C SER A 132 -17.36 -1.71 8.01
N ILE A 133 -18.67 -1.91 7.94
CA ILE A 133 -19.63 -1.36 8.88
C ILE A 133 -20.05 -2.47 9.84
N SER A 134 -20.21 -2.11 11.11
CA SER A 134 -20.74 -2.94 12.18
C SER A 134 -21.95 -2.22 12.75
N ASP A 135 -23.14 -2.71 12.44
CA ASP A 135 -24.45 -2.16 12.83
C ASP A 135 -25.19 -3.08 13.81
N GLY A 136 -24.89 -4.39 13.81
CA GLY A 136 -25.54 -5.38 14.67
C GLY A 136 -24.91 -5.62 16.05
N ALA A 137 -25.22 -6.79 16.63
CA ALA A 137 -24.73 -7.24 17.94
C ALA A 137 -23.24 -7.61 17.95
N GLN A 138 -22.65 -7.83 16.78
CA GLN A 138 -21.23 -8.11 16.65
C GLN A 138 -20.45 -6.79 16.53
N LEU A 139 -19.39 -6.66 17.33
CA LEU A 139 -18.51 -5.47 17.33
C LEU A 139 -17.52 -5.47 16.17
N ILE A 140 -17.15 -6.65 15.68
CA ILE A 140 -16.22 -6.83 14.57
C ILE A 140 -16.95 -7.67 13.52
N PRO A 141 -17.20 -7.15 12.31
CA PRO A 141 -17.85 -7.89 11.24
C PRO A 141 -16.94 -9.01 10.74
N VAL A 142 -17.54 -10.01 10.10
CA VAL A 142 -16.83 -11.21 9.59
C VAL A 142 -15.64 -10.82 8.70
N GLU A 143 -15.84 -9.82 7.84
CA GLU A 143 -14.83 -9.30 6.91
C GLU A 143 -13.58 -8.74 7.63
N ALA A 144 -13.77 -8.10 8.79
CA ALA A 144 -12.72 -7.51 9.59
C ALA A 144 -12.10 -8.49 10.60
N THR A 145 -12.68 -9.68 10.79
CA THR A 145 -12.22 -10.67 11.79
C THR A 145 -10.82 -11.22 11.47
N SER A 146 -10.42 -11.19 10.20
CA SER A 146 -9.09 -11.61 9.75
C SER A 146 -7.95 -10.69 10.22
N LEU A 147 -8.27 -9.48 10.69
CA LEU A 147 -7.28 -8.49 11.14
C LEU A 147 -7.07 -8.58 12.67
N PRO A 148 -5.85 -8.33 13.16
CA PRO A 148 -5.51 -8.50 14.58
C PRO A 148 -5.97 -7.31 15.43
N TRP A 149 -7.28 -7.15 15.58
CA TRP A 149 -7.88 -6.10 16.40
C TRP A 149 -7.65 -6.31 17.90
N ASN A 150 -7.48 -5.20 18.64
CA ASN A 150 -7.53 -5.24 20.10
C ASN A 150 -8.99 -5.18 20.57
N LYS A 151 -9.56 -6.35 20.88
CA LYS A 151 -10.98 -6.51 21.27
C LYS A 151 -11.34 -5.76 22.55
N GLU A 152 -10.46 -5.80 23.56
CA GLU A 152 -10.70 -5.12 24.84
C GLU A 152 -10.79 -3.60 24.67
N LYS A 153 -9.87 -3.02 23.89
CA LYS A 153 -9.91 -1.58 23.58
C LYS A 153 -11.11 -1.20 22.72
N LEU A 154 -11.46 -2.02 21.74
CA LEU A 154 -12.67 -1.80 20.93
C LEU A 154 -13.92 -1.78 21.79
N GLN A 155 -14.07 -2.75 22.71
CA GLN A 155 -15.23 -2.82 23.58
C GLN A 155 -15.31 -1.65 24.56
N LYS A 156 -14.16 -1.18 25.07
CA LYS A 156 -14.11 0.01 25.90
C LYS A 156 -14.61 1.25 25.14
N ILE A 157 -14.11 1.48 23.93
CA ILE A 157 -14.53 2.61 23.10
C ILE A 157 -15.99 2.49 22.70
N ASP A 158 -16.47 1.30 22.34
CA ASP A 158 -17.87 1.05 21.98
C ASP A 158 -18.83 1.52 23.08
N ASN A 159 -18.50 1.22 24.34
CA ASN A 159 -19.26 1.67 25.50
C ASN A 159 -19.13 3.18 25.75
N GLU A 160 -17.94 3.76 25.58
CA GLU A 160 -17.68 5.19 25.81
C GLU A 160 -18.32 6.09 24.74
N SER A 161 -18.42 5.62 23.50
CA SER A 161 -18.93 6.40 22.36
C SER A 161 -20.39 6.09 22.02
N GLY A 162 -21.12 5.36 22.87
CA GLY A 162 -22.52 4.99 22.63
C GLY A 162 -22.72 4.21 21.33
N HIS A 163 -21.81 3.28 21.01
CA HIS A 163 -21.83 2.48 19.79
C HIS A 163 -21.66 3.27 18.47
N ALA A 164 -21.11 4.48 18.51
CA ALA A 164 -20.80 5.29 17.33
C ALA A 164 -19.31 5.68 17.26
N PHE A 165 -18.48 4.88 16.60
CA PHE A 165 -17.05 5.17 16.44
C PHE A 165 -16.45 4.62 15.15
N ALA A 166 -15.36 5.25 14.69
CA ALA A 166 -14.48 4.73 13.66
C ALA A 166 -13.17 4.24 14.29
N ALA A 167 -12.81 2.98 14.04
CA ALA A 167 -11.50 2.41 14.36
C ALA A 167 -10.67 2.26 13.08
N VAL A 168 -9.63 3.09 12.94
CA VAL A 168 -8.72 3.09 11.79
C VAL A 168 -7.46 2.34 12.17
N MET A 169 -7.27 1.15 11.61
CA MET A 169 -6.04 0.37 11.73
C MET A 169 -5.10 0.73 10.58
N THR A 170 -3.97 1.34 10.89
CA THR A 170 -2.92 1.68 9.93
C THR A 170 -1.70 0.80 10.15
N GLY A 171 -1.31 0.06 9.13
CA GLY A 171 -0.05 -0.67 9.09
C GLY A 171 1.04 0.19 8.47
N HIS A 172 2.14 0.37 9.19
CA HIS A 172 3.35 1.03 8.71
C HIS A 172 4.43 -0.02 8.45
N TYR A 173 5.18 0.09 7.35
CA TYR A 173 6.34 -0.77 7.13
C TYR A 173 7.41 -0.47 8.18
N ARG A 174 7.86 -1.52 8.88
CA ARG A 174 8.99 -1.41 9.80
C ARG A 174 10.27 -1.07 9.05
N ASN A 175 11.18 -0.43 9.77
CA ASN A 175 12.49 -0.07 9.27
C ASN A 175 13.41 -1.31 9.19
N THR A 176 13.19 -2.15 8.20
CA THR A 176 14.01 -3.35 7.91
C THR A 176 14.80 -3.18 6.61
N PRO A 177 15.92 -3.91 6.42
CA PRO A 177 16.70 -3.84 5.18
C PRO A 177 15.87 -4.17 3.93
N LEU A 178 14.96 -5.16 4.02
CA LEU A 178 14.08 -5.57 2.92
C LEU A 178 13.07 -4.47 2.55
N ASN A 179 12.45 -3.84 3.55
CA ASN A 179 11.55 -2.70 3.34
C ASN A 179 12.29 -1.44 2.86
N GLY A 180 13.56 -1.28 3.26
CA GLY A 180 14.43 -0.21 2.80
C GLY A 180 14.86 -0.37 1.34
N LEU A 181 15.13 -1.61 0.91
CA LEU A 181 15.44 -1.95 -0.49
C LEU A 181 14.31 -1.56 -1.45
N SER A 182 13.07 -1.74 -1.01
CA SER A 182 11.86 -1.35 -1.75
C SER A 182 11.46 0.12 -1.56
N LEU A 183 12.23 0.91 -0.79
CA LEU A 183 11.96 2.32 -0.45
C LEU A 183 10.67 2.54 0.35
N ARG A 184 10.15 1.48 0.97
CA ARG A 184 8.88 1.48 1.70
C ARG A 184 9.06 1.65 3.20
N ALA A 185 10.29 1.63 3.72
CA ALA A 185 10.52 1.74 5.17
C ALA A 185 9.88 3.02 5.73
N ASN A 186 9.14 2.85 6.83
CA ASN A 186 8.33 3.86 7.53
C ASN A 186 7.16 4.47 6.74
N HIS A 187 6.87 4.00 5.52
CA HIS A 187 5.67 4.41 4.80
C HIS A 187 4.45 3.61 5.25
N ILE A 188 3.26 4.19 5.04
CA ILE A 188 1.99 3.50 5.27
C ILE A 188 1.91 2.34 4.26
N ALA A 189 1.79 1.12 4.78
CA ALA A 189 1.58 -0.07 3.99
C ALA A 189 0.12 -0.17 3.54
N SER A 190 -0.80 0.00 4.48
CA SER A 190 -2.24 0.02 4.23
C SER A 190 -2.99 0.49 5.47
N SER A 191 -4.24 0.91 5.29
CA SER A 191 -5.16 1.30 6.33
C SER A 191 -6.49 0.57 6.14
N TYR A 192 -7.07 0.07 7.23
CA TYR A 192 -8.41 -0.50 7.24
C TYR A 192 -9.27 0.20 8.29
N THR A 193 -10.48 0.60 7.91
CA THR A 193 -11.40 1.35 8.78
C THR A 193 -12.61 0.50 9.15
N LEU A 194 -12.77 0.24 10.45
CA LEU A 194 -13.99 -0.36 11.01
C LEU A 194 -14.90 0.77 11.48
N LEU A 195 -16.11 0.85 10.91
CA LEU A 195 -17.13 1.82 11.28
C LEU A 195 -18.17 1.13 12.15
N ARG A 196 -18.24 1.48 13.42
CA ARG A 196 -19.30 1.03 14.33
C ARG A 196 -20.41 2.07 14.34
N VAL A 197 -21.61 1.64 13.97
CA VAL A 197 -22.82 2.46 13.95
C VAL A 197 -23.84 1.82 14.90
N PRO A 198 -24.64 2.60 15.65
CA PRO A 198 -25.57 2.03 16.64
C PRO A 198 -26.67 1.16 16.03
N GLN A 199 -27.14 1.52 14.82
CA GLN A 199 -28.24 0.87 14.12
C GLN A 199 -28.06 1.03 12.60
N GLU A 200 -28.57 0.06 11.83
CA GLU A 200 -28.46 0.02 10.35
C GLU A 200 -29.12 1.25 9.68
N ASN A 201 -30.24 1.74 10.23
CA ASN A 201 -30.96 2.92 9.74
C ASN A 201 -30.17 4.25 9.87
N MET A 202 -29.04 4.26 10.58
CA MET A 202 -28.16 5.42 10.71
C MET A 202 -27.03 5.43 9.66
N VAL A 203 -27.10 4.51 8.70
CA VAL A 203 -26.31 4.50 7.48
C VAL A 203 -27.20 4.98 6.33
N ALA A 204 -26.89 6.16 5.78
CA ALA A 204 -27.63 6.70 4.65
C ALA A 204 -27.05 6.16 3.33
N GLU A 205 -27.90 5.66 2.44
CA GLU A 205 -27.50 5.15 1.11
C GLU A 205 -27.91 6.12 -0.01
N HIS A 206 -26.98 6.41 -0.92
CA HIS A 206 -27.18 7.25 -2.11
C HIS A 206 -26.52 6.69 -3.38
#